data_AF-A0A9Q1CIW0-F1
#
_entry.id   AF-A0A9Q1CIW0-F1
#
_cell.length_a   1.000
_cell.length_b   1.000
_cell.length_c   1.000
_cell.angle_alpha   90.00
_cell.angle_beta   90.00
_cell.angle_gamma   90.00
#
_symmetry.space_group_name_H-M   'P 1'
#
loop_
_entity.id
_entity.type
_entity.pdbx_description
1 polymer ?
#
loop_
_entity_poly.entity_id
_entity_poly.type
_entity_poly.pdbx_seq_one_letter_code
_entity_poly.pdbx_strand_id
1 'polypeptide(L)'
;MISKSLVFKILLLSGSLSFTWSHPQCTDFYPPFEDVNLQYCSQYQEFGCCVAERDAELQDLASSILSNFPEKVRGDCDNFVRDILCQECSPYAAHVFNMEDRSRADWSDFPGLCTEYCRNFHQTCDQLLPYLTRSQALLNASTESIDAFCDAQMIDDVDYCFPDILYDMDLNDQVRESQIGSSDDCLCLEEFANNLRNPLALTFASDSTHRIYVVEQTGVVTIFFRNGSYLHDPFLDIQDLVYVSSRTGDERGLLGLAFHPNYAENRKLYVHYTTSYEGTLYVRISELESFPNDTNRADARTERVLIQVEQPAGNHNGGSLFFDLEGYLLISLGDGGRAGDPFGEFGNGLNLKFFA
;
A
#
# COMPACT_ATOMS: atom_id res chain seq x y z
N MET A 1 44.89 32.01 35.06
CA MET A 1 43.50 31.58 35.35
C MET A 1 42.58 32.40 34.46
N ILE A 2 41.67 31.72 33.73
CA ILE A 2 40.52 32.25 32.95
C ILE A 2 40.94 33.04 31.69
N SER A 3 40.46 32.81 30.46
CA SER A 3 39.54 31.83 29.85
C SER A 3 39.83 31.84 28.34
N LYS A 4 40.04 30.66 27.74
CA LYS A 4 39.93 30.45 26.29
C LYS A 4 38.50 29.99 26.02
N SER A 5 37.64 30.88 25.57
CA SER A 5 36.32 30.50 25.05
C SER A 5 35.97 31.35 23.84
N LEU A 6 36.66 31.08 22.75
CA LEU A 6 36.24 31.47 21.40
C LEU A 6 36.72 30.42 20.40
N VAL A 7 36.36 29.15 20.64
CA VAL A 7 36.61 28.07 19.69
C VAL A 7 35.44 27.09 19.80
N PHE A 8 34.80 26.83 18.67
CA PHE A 8 33.84 25.74 18.42
C PHE A 8 32.44 25.84 19.04
N LYS A 9 31.57 26.63 18.39
CA LYS A 9 30.15 26.28 18.23
C LYS A 9 29.85 26.00 16.75
N ILE A 10 30.51 24.97 16.23
CA ILE A 10 30.04 24.21 15.07
C ILE A 10 29.89 22.78 15.62
N LEU A 11 28.83 22.57 16.40
CA LEU A 11 28.37 21.22 16.71
C LEU A 11 27.60 20.73 15.48
N LEU A 12 28.30 19.97 14.65
CA LEU A 12 27.84 18.72 14.02
C LEU A 12 26.33 18.66 13.71
N LEU A 13 25.92 19.30 12.60
CA LEU A 13 24.80 18.83 11.78
C LEU A 13 25.32 17.72 10.84
N SER A 14 25.72 16.58 11.40
CA SER A 14 26.11 15.41 10.62
C SER A 14 25.60 14.16 11.35
N GLY A 15 24.49 13.63 10.88
CA GLY A 15 23.70 12.60 11.54
C GLY A 15 22.25 13.10 11.56
N SER A 16 21.38 12.75 10.64
CA SER A 16 21.29 11.52 9.86
C SER A 16 20.68 11.90 8.51
N LEU A 17 21.41 11.66 7.42
CA LEU A 17 20.74 11.44 6.15
C LEU A 17 20.10 10.06 6.30
N SER A 18 18.82 10.02 6.67
CA SER A 18 18.02 8.82 6.47
C SER A 18 17.97 8.62 4.97
N PHE A 19 18.82 7.74 4.46
CA PHE A 19 18.60 7.16 3.15
C PHE A 19 17.19 6.56 3.22
N THR A 20 16.33 6.96 2.30
CA THR A 20 15.04 6.31 2.08
C THR A 20 15.34 5.11 1.20
N TRP A 21 15.25 3.90 1.75
CA TRP A 21 15.48 2.66 1.01
C TRP A 21 14.12 2.14 0.54
N SER A 22 14.07 1.64 -0.69
CA SER A 22 12.86 1.03 -1.24
C SER A 22 12.60 -0.31 -0.58
N HIS A 23 11.32 -0.59 -0.29
CA HIS A 23 10.90 -1.78 0.42
C HIS A 23 10.80 -2.99 -0.53
N PRO A 24 11.04 -4.22 -0.05
CA PRO A 24 10.76 -5.44 -0.80
C PRO A 24 9.31 -5.45 -1.31
N GLN A 25 9.11 -5.71 -2.60
CA GLN A 25 7.82 -5.64 -3.25
C GLN A 25 7.69 -6.66 -4.39
N CYS A 26 6.54 -7.34 -4.42
CA CYS A 26 6.18 -8.31 -5.46
C CYS A 26 5.66 -7.63 -6.74
N THR A 27 5.55 -8.38 -7.83
CA THR A 27 5.07 -7.84 -9.13
C THR A 27 3.62 -7.37 -9.12
N ASP A 28 2.83 -7.77 -8.13
CA ASP A 28 1.47 -7.31 -7.86
C ASP A 28 1.40 -6.11 -6.90
N PHE A 29 2.57 -5.57 -6.54
CA PHE A 29 2.76 -4.49 -5.56
C PHE A 29 2.41 -4.85 -4.10
N TYR A 30 2.12 -6.11 -3.80
CA TYR A 30 1.99 -6.59 -2.43
C TYR A 30 3.36 -6.88 -1.81
N PRO A 31 3.45 -6.88 -0.47
CA PRO A 31 4.69 -7.28 0.20
C PRO A 31 4.94 -8.78 0.02
N PRO A 32 6.22 -9.21 -0.07
CA PRO A 32 6.59 -10.61 0.06
C PRO A 32 6.20 -11.18 1.43
N PHE A 33 6.08 -12.50 1.50
CA PHE A 33 5.57 -13.24 2.64
C PHE A 33 6.49 -14.41 3.02
N GLU A 34 6.36 -14.89 4.26
CA GLU A 34 7.25 -15.87 4.89
C GLU A 34 6.76 -17.32 4.75
N ASP A 35 7.68 -18.26 5.02
CA ASP A 35 7.42 -19.67 5.33
C ASP A 35 6.54 -20.38 4.29
N VAL A 36 6.93 -20.23 3.03
CA VAL A 36 6.30 -20.92 1.92
C VAL A 36 7.05 -22.18 1.54
N ASN A 37 6.33 -23.29 1.50
CA ASN A 37 6.87 -24.59 1.09
C ASN A 37 7.09 -24.65 -0.44
N LEU A 38 8.09 -23.91 -0.93
CA LEU A 38 8.51 -23.90 -2.33
C LEU A 38 9.50 -25.03 -2.59
N GLN A 39 9.21 -25.86 -3.59
CA GLN A 39 10.03 -27.01 -3.97
C GLN A 39 10.94 -26.68 -5.17
N TYR A 40 10.51 -25.80 -6.07
CA TYR A 40 11.23 -25.47 -7.30
C TYR A 40 12.09 -24.21 -7.14
N CYS A 41 11.50 -23.11 -6.68
CA CYS A 41 12.15 -21.86 -6.37
C CYS A 41 12.55 -21.79 -4.89
N SER A 42 13.17 -22.87 -4.39
CA SER A 42 13.46 -23.07 -2.96
C SER A 42 14.35 -21.98 -2.35
N GLN A 43 15.10 -21.23 -3.17
CA GLN A 43 15.89 -20.09 -2.71
C GLN A 43 15.03 -18.94 -2.14
N TYR A 44 13.72 -18.91 -2.42
CA TYR A 44 12.77 -17.93 -1.93
C TYR A 44 11.77 -18.52 -0.92
N GLN A 45 12.03 -19.72 -0.40
CA GLN A 45 11.10 -20.43 0.50
C GLN A 45 10.95 -19.76 1.87
N GLU A 46 12.01 -19.14 2.38
CA GLU A 46 12.00 -18.43 3.68
C GLU A 46 11.22 -17.13 3.56
N PHE A 47 11.38 -16.42 2.43
CA PHE A 47 10.75 -15.14 2.16
C PHE A 47 10.73 -14.83 0.66
N GLY A 48 9.54 -14.59 0.11
CA GLY A 48 9.38 -14.36 -1.31
C GLY A 48 7.96 -14.02 -1.71
N CYS A 49 7.72 -13.99 -3.02
CA CYS A 49 6.46 -13.54 -3.63
C CYS A 49 5.58 -14.67 -4.18
N CYS A 50 6.03 -15.92 -4.09
CA CYS A 50 5.32 -17.06 -4.65
C CYS A 50 4.71 -17.95 -3.57
N VAL A 51 3.48 -18.39 -3.82
CA VAL A 51 2.87 -19.52 -3.09
C VAL A 51 3.22 -20.84 -3.77
N ALA A 52 3.03 -21.96 -3.07
CA ALA A 52 3.34 -23.31 -3.58
C ALA A 52 2.62 -23.66 -4.90
N GLU A 53 1.43 -23.11 -5.14
CA GLU A 53 0.73 -23.26 -6.42
C GLU A 53 1.50 -22.60 -7.56
N ARG A 54 1.94 -21.34 -7.39
CA ARG A 54 2.72 -20.62 -8.38
C ARG A 54 4.09 -21.26 -8.62
N ASP A 55 4.73 -21.75 -7.56
CA ASP A 55 5.99 -22.50 -7.65
C ASP A 55 5.88 -23.74 -8.54
N ALA A 56 4.80 -24.51 -8.37
CA ALA A 56 4.51 -25.67 -9.20
C ALA A 56 4.23 -25.26 -10.67
N GLU A 57 3.51 -24.17 -10.90
CA GLU A 57 3.29 -23.63 -12.26
C GLU A 57 4.60 -23.23 -12.94
N LEU A 58 5.52 -22.60 -12.21
CA LEU A 58 6.85 -22.23 -12.73
C LEU A 58 7.69 -23.47 -13.04
N GLN A 59 7.61 -24.51 -12.20
CA GLN A 59 8.27 -25.79 -12.45
C GLN A 59 7.73 -26.49 -13.71
N ASP A 60 6.41 -26.49 -13.89
CA ASP A 60 5.74 -27.06 -15.06
C ASP A 60 6.09 -26.26 -16.32
N LEU A 61 6.14 -24.93 -16.22
CA LEU A 61 6.57 -24.07 -17.32
C LEU A 61 8.02 -24.34 -17.73
N ALA A 62 8.94 -24.40 -16.77
CA ALA A 62 10.35 -24.72 -17.04
C ALA A 62 10.50 -26.08 -17.74
N SER A 63 9.81 -27.10 -17.21
CA SER A 63 9.79 -28.44 -17.78
C SER A 63 9.24 -28.43 -19.20
N SER A 64 8.16 -27.69 -19.44
CA SER A 64 7.57 -27.51 -20.76
C SER A 64 8.56 -26.88 -21.74
N ILE A 65 9.21 -25.77 -21.38
CA ILE A 65 10.21 -25.08 -22.21
C ILE A 65 11.35 -26.05 -22.56
N LEU A 66 12.00 -26.61 -21.55
CA LEU A 66 13.20 -27.45 -21.68
C LEU A 66 12.94 -28.79 -22.41
N SER A 67 11.69 -29.28 -22.39
CA SER A 67 11.31 -30.51 -23.12
C SER A 67 11.40 -30.35 -24.64
N ASN A 68 11.32 -29.12 -25.16
CA ASN A 68 11.41 -28.81 -26.59
C ASN A 68 12.84 -28.84 -27.13
N PHE A 69 13.85 -28.96 -26.26
CA PHE A 69 15.25 -28.84 -26.63
C PHE A 69 16.04 -30.14 -26.42
N PRO A 70 17.14 -30.35 -27.17
CA PRO A 70 18.04 -31.49 -27.01
C PRO A 70 18.62 -31.58 -25.59
N GLU A 71 18.96 -32.79 -25.16
CA GLU A 71 19.49 -33.08 -23.82
C GLU A 71 20.69 -32.19 -23.43
N LYS A 72 21.58 -31.90 -24.38
CA LYS A 72 22.72 -30.99 -24.14
C LYS A 72 22.26 -29.59 -23.76
N VAL A 73 21.36 -28.99 -24.55
CA VAL A 73 20.81 -27.65 -24.28
C VAL A 73 20.06 -27.64 -22.95
N ARG A 74 19.32 -28.71 -22.66
CA ARG A 74 18.64 -28.87 -21.38
C ARG A 74 19.63 -28.83 -20.22
N GLY A 75 20.70 -29.62 -20.27
CA GLY A 75 21.72 -29.65 -19.21
C GLY A 75 22.45 -28.32 -19.05
N ASP A 76 22.74 -27.63 -20.15
CA ASP A 76 23.45 -26.35 -20.15
C ASP A 76 22.56 -25.19 -19.66
N CYS A 77 21.24 -25.25 -19.89
CA CYS A 77 20.29 -24.13 -19.65
C CYS A 77 19.33 -24.32 -18.47
N ASP A 78 19.26 -25.50 -17.85
CA ASP A 78 18.31 -25.82 -16.77
C ASP A 78 18.36 -24.79 -15.63
N ASN A 79 19.56 -24.49 -15.12
CA ASN A 79 19.75 -23.50 -14.06
C ASN A 79 19.33 -22.10 -14.50
N PHE A 80 19.67 -21.67 -15.73
CA PHE A 80 19.27 -20.36 -16.23
C PHE A 80 17.75 -20.21 -16.32
N VAL A 81 17.06 -21.25 -16.81
CA VAL A 81 15.60 -21.24 -16.89
C VAL A 81 14.97 -21.17 -15.50
N ARG A 82 15.46 -21.97 -14.55
CA ARG A 82 15.01 -21.87 -13.15
C ARG A 82 15.24 -20.48 -12.58
N ASP A 83 16.46 -19.98 -12.69
CA ASP A 83 16.87 -18.71 -12.10
C ASP A 83 16.02 -17.56 -12.66
N ILE A 84 15.82 -17.50 -13.99
CA ILE A 84 14.98 -16.48 -14.66
C ILE A 84 13.52 -16.57 -14.21
N LEU A 85 12.91 -17.76 -14.27
CA LEU A 85 11.50 -17.93 -13.92
C LEU A 85 11.23 -17.67 -12.44
N CYS A 86 12.14 -18.10 -11.57
CA CYS A 86 12.01 -17.90 -10.13
C CYS A 86 12.19 -16.43 -9.70
N GLN A 87 12.60 -15.51 -10.58
CA GLN A 87 12.62 -14.09 -10.23
C GLN A 87 11.23 -13.54 -9.92
N GLU A 88 10.16 -14.17 -10.40
CA GLU A 88 8.79 -13.84 -9.95
C GLU A 88 8.59 -14.07 -8.45
N CYS A 89 9.35 -15.00 -7.87
CA CYS A 89 9.30 -15.33 -6.45
C CYS A 89 10.27 -14.50 -5.60
N SER A 90 11.12 -13.69 -6.24
CA SER A 90 12.05 -12.81 -5.55
C SER A 90 11.28 -11.81 -4.65
N PRO A 91 11.73 -11.56 -3.41
CA PRO A 91 11.14 -10.51 -2.57
C PRO A 91 11.26 -9.10 -3.17
N TYR A 92 12.08 -8.94 -4.21
CA TYR A 92 12.27 -7.69 -4.95
C TYR A 92 11.76 -7.78 -6.40
N ALA A 93 10.82 -8.68 -6.68
CA ALA A 93 10.36 -8.92 -8.04
C ALA A 93 9.90 -7.62 -8.74
N ALA A 94 9.28 -6.67 -8.04
CA ALA A 94 8.93 -5.38 -8.61
C ALA A 94 10.16 -4.63 -9.18
N HIS A 95 11.26 -4.55 -8.43
CA HIS A 95 12.50 -3.93 -8.90
C HIS A 95 13.16 -4.74 -10.01
N VAL A 96 13.24 -6.07 -9.83
CA VAL A 96 13.87 -6.97 -10.81
C VAL A 96 13.18 -6.90 -12.17
N PHE A 97 11.86 -6.72 -12.21
CA PHE A 97 11.10 -6.58 -13.46
C PHE A 97 10.88 -5.12 -13.89
N ASN A 98 11.56 -4.16 -13.26
CA ASN A 98 11.46 -2.71 -13.50
C ASN A 98 10.02 -2.18 -13.48
N MET A 99 9.20 -2.70 -12.57
CA MET A 99 7.76 -2.46 -12.45
C MET A 99 7.43 -1.07 -11.87
N GLU A 100 8.40 -0.40 -11.26
CA GLU A 100 8.18 0.91 -10.63
C GLU A 100 8.31 2.09 -11.61
N ASP A 101 8.88 1.86 -12.80
CA ASP A 101 9.06 2.88 -13.82
C ASP A 101 7.74 3.21 -14.53
N ARG A 102 7.04 4.21 -14.00
CA ARG A 102 5.78 4.76 -14.54
C ARG A 102 5.91 5.38 -15.94
N SER A 103 7.12 5.51 -16.48
CA SER A 103 7.35 6.05 -17.83
C SER A 103 7.26 4.99 -18.92
N ARG A 104 7.35 3.70 -18.59
CA ARG A 104 7.17 2.59 -19.53
C ARG A 104 5.69 2.24 -19.68
N ALA A 105 5.25 2.14 -20.93
CA ALA A 105 3.87 1.79 -21.27
C ALA A 105 3.57 0.29 -21.07
N ASP A 106 4.60 -0.55 -21.15
CA ASP A 106 4.55 -2.00 -20.96
C ASP A 106 5.62 -2.42 -19.94
N TRP A 107 5.22 -3.26 -18.99
CA TRP A 107 6.06 -3.83 -17.93
C TRP A 107 6.97 -4.89 -18.54
N SER A 108 8.22 -5.01 -18.07
CA SER A 108 9.09 -6.08 -18.56
C SER A 108 8.58 -7.42 -18.07
N ASP A 109 8.42 -8.39 -18.97
CA ASP A 109 8.14 -9.78 -18.62
C ASP A 109 9.42 -10.62 -18.54
N PHE A 110 10.58 -9.97 -18.59
CA PHE A 110 11.90 -10.56 -18.41
C PHE A 110 12.65 -9.84 -17.29
N PRO A 111 13.31 -10.57 -16.37
CA PRO A 111 13.98 -9.97 -15.23
C PRO A 111 15.28 -9.26 -15.62
N GLY A 112 15.65 -8.27 -14.83
CA GLY A 112 16.93 -7.61 -14.82
C GLY A 112 18.06 -8.55 -14.38
N LEU A 113 18.95 -8.88 -15.30
CA LEU A 113 20.15 -9.68 -15.10
C LEU A 113 21.38 -8.76 -15.05
N CYS A 114 22.27 -9.02 -14.09
CA CYS A 114 23.57 -8.36 -14.02
C CYS A 114 24.40 -8.68 -15.26
N THR A 115 25.22 -7.73 -15.70
CA THR A 115 25.91 -7.76 -17.01
C THR A 115 26.63 -9.07 -17.31
N GLU A 116 27.40 -9.62 -16.37
CA GLU A 116 28.15 -10.87 -16.61
C GLU A 116 27.21 -12.09 -16.73
N TYR A 117 26.21 -12.18 -15.85
CA TYR A 117 25.23 -13.25 -15.88
C TYR A 117 24.37 -13.20 -17.16
N CYS A 118 23.92 -12.00 -17.55
CA CYS A 118 23.20 -11.76 -18.79
C CYS A 118 23.98 -12.24 -20.01
N ARG A 119 25.25 -11.87 -20.12
CA ARG A 119 26.12 -12.30 -21.23
C ARG A 119 26.29 -13.80 -21.27
N ASN A 120 26.48 -14.44 -20.12
CA ASN A 120 26.65 -15.89 -20.03
C ASN A 120 25.37 -16.64 -20.43
N PHE A 121 24.21 -16.16 -19.95
CA PHE A 121 22.90 -16.67 -20.35
C PHE A 121 22.72 -16.57 -21.87
N HIS A 122 22.93 -15.38 -22.44
CA HIS A 122 22.73 -15.16 -23.87
C HIS A 122 23.66 -16.03 -24.72
N GLN A 123 24.95 -16.10 -24.37
CA GLN A 123 25.93 -16.94 -25.08
C GLN A 123 25.60 -18.43 -25.08
N THR A 124 24.91 -18.90 -24.04
CA THR A 124 24.65 -20.34 -23.82
C THR A 124 23.24 -20.75 -24.25
N CYS A 125 22.26 -19.86 -24.07
CA CYS A 125 20.84 -20.18 -24.01
C CYS A 125 19.94 -19.18 -24.77
N ASP A 126 20.48 -18.34 -25.66
CA ASP A 126 19.68 -17.39 -26.46
C ASP A 126 18.51 -18.05 -27.21
N GLN A 127 18.67 -19.30 -27.66
CA GLN A 127 17.61 -20.04 -28.35
C GLN A 127 16.35 -20.27 -27.48
N LEU A 128 16.44 -20.12 -26.15
CA LEU A 128 15.31 -20.23 -25.22
C LEU A 128 14.57 -18.90 -25.04
N LEU A 129 15.16 -17.76 -25.41
CA LEU A 129 14.61 -16.43 -25.15
C LEU A 129 13.16 -16.24 -25.66
N PRO A 130 12.74 -16.73 -26.85
CA PRO A 130 11.36 -16.62 -27.32
C PRO A 130 10.32 -17.34 -26.45
N TYR A 131 10.76 -18.22 -25.55
CA TYR A 131 9.90 -18.92 -24.59
C TYR A 131 9.90 -18.28 -23.21
N LEU A 132 10.85 -17.38 -22.93
CA LEU A 132 11.04 -16.71 -21.65
C LEU A 132 10.51 -15.28 -21.65
N THR A 133 10.33 -14.66 -22.82
CA THR A 133 9.78 -13.30 -22.95
C THR A 133 8.94 -13.16 -24.21
N ARG A 134 7.89 -12.32 -24.12
CA ARG A 134 7.04 -11.87 -25.22
C ARG A 134 7.45 -10.48 -25.71
N SER A 135 8.41 -9.84 -25.06
CA SER A 135 8.90 -8.51 -25.43
C SER A 135 9.61 -8.55 -26.78
N GLN A 136 8.94 -8.01 -27.80
CA GLN A 136 9.54 -7.90 -29.14
C GLN A 136 10.80 -7.02 -29.13
N ALA A 137 10.88 -6.05 -28.22
CA ALA A 137 12.06 -5.21 -28.06
C ALA A 137 13.29 -6.04 -27.62
N LEU A 138 13.13 -6.90 -26.60
CA LEU A 138 14.19 -7.79 -26.14
C LEU A 138 14.58 -8.82 -27.19
N LEU A 139 13.60 -9.41 -27.88
CA LEU A 139 13.85 -10.37 -28.97
C LEU A 139 14.62 -9.71 -30.13
N ASN A 140 14.26 -8.49 -30.52
CA ASN A 140 14.98 -7.75 -31.56
C ASN A 140 16.41 -7.42 -31.11
N ALA A 141 16.58 -6.89 -29.90
CA ALA A 141 17.89 -6.55 -29.34
C ALA A 141 18.82 -7.78 -29.28
N SER A 142 18.27 -8.95 -28.90
CA SER A 142 18.99 -10.23 -28.92
C SER A 142 19.52 -10.63 -30.30
N THR A 143 18.81 -10.26 -31.38
CA THR A 143 19.32 -10.52 -32.74
C THR A 143 20.39 -9.54 -33.20
N GLU A 144 20.45 -8.35 -32.59
CA GLU A 144 21.45 -7.34 -32.92
C GLU A 144 22.81 -7.69 -32.33
N SER A 145 22.87 -7.91 -31.01
CA SER A 145 24.08 -8.36 -30.31
C SER A 145 23.77 -8.76 -28.86
N ILE A 146 24.72 -9.46 -28.24
CA ILE A 146 24.70 -9.75 -26.79
C ILE A 146 24.58 -8.44 -25.98
N ASP A 147 25.35 -7.42 -26.38
CA ASP A 147 25.39 -6.12 -25.69
C ASP A 147 24.03 -5.42 -25.78
N ALA A 148 23.44 -5.37 -26.98
CA ALA A 148 22.11 -4.79 -27.18
C ALA A 148 21.04 -5.48 -26.33
N PHE A 149 21.07 -6.81 -26.22
CA PHE A 149 20.16 -7.54 -25.33
C PHE A 149 20.36 -7.16 -23.87
N CYS A 150 21.60 -7.22 -23.38
CA CYS A 150 21.90 -6.93 -21.98
C CYS A 150 21.64 -5.48 -21.60
N ASP A 151 21.80 -4.53 -22.52
CA ASP A 151 21.43 -3.12 -22.32
C ASP A 151 19.90 -2.94 -22.31
N ALA A 152 19.16 -3.70 -23.12
CA ALA A 152 17.71 -3.56 -23.24
C ALA A 152 16.92 -4.13 -22.04
N GLN A 153 17.46 -5.15 -21.38
CA GLN A 153 16.87 -5.74 -20.16
C GLN A 153 17.30 -5.04 -18.87
N MET A 154 18.27 -4.12 -18.95
CA MET A 154 18.81 -3.41 -17.80
C MET A 154 17.71 -2.62 -17.07
N ILE A 155 17.75 -2.72 -15.75
CA ILE A 155 16.83 -2.07 -14.82
C ILE A 155 17.40 -0.72 -14.37
N ASP A 156 16.51 0.16 -13.91
CA ASP A 156 16.90 1.53 -13.53
C ASP A 156 17.79 1.55 -12.28
N ASP A 157 17.54 0.62 -11.36
CA ASP A 157 18.33 0.41 -10.15
C ASP A 157 19.12 -0.90 -10.25
N VAL A 158 20.36 -0.78 -10.73
CA VAL A 158 21.23 -1.93 -11.04
C VAL A 158 21.61 -2.72 -9.77
N ASP A 159 21.46 -2.16 -8.58
CA ASP A 159 21.75 -2.86 -7.32
C ASP A 159 20.78 -4.05 -7.11
N TYR A 160 19.62 -4.06 -7.79
CA TYR A 160 18.64 -5.15 -7.75
C TYR A 160 18.81 -6.19 -8.86
N CYS A 161 19.89 -6.16 -9.65
CA CYS A 161 20.06 -7.11 -10.74
C CYS A 161 20.35 -8.53 -10.22
N PHE A 162 19.88 -9.56 -10.94
CA PHE A 162 20.18 -10.95 -10.62
C PHE A 162 21.49 -11.43 -11.27
N PRO A 163 22.36 -12.21 -10.59
CA PRO A 163 22.19 -12.83 -9.27
C PRO A 163 22.76 -12.02 -8.11
N ASP A 164 23.35 -10.85 -8.36
CA ASP A 164 24.08 -10.09 -7.35
C ASP A 164 23.15 -9.70 -6.18
N ILE A 165 21.87 -9.47 -6.47
CA ILE A 165 20.81 -9.27 -5.47
C ILE A 165 20.70 -10.39 -4.43
N LEU A 166 21.13 -11.62 -4.72
CA LEU A 166 21.13 -12.72 -3.74
C LEU A 166 22.27 -12.62 -2.72
N TYR A 167 23.30 -11.84 -3.04
CA TYR A 167 24.53 -11.73 -2.25
C TYR A 167 24.75 -10.31 -1.71
N ASP A 168 23.88 -9.37 -2.09
CA ASP A 168 23.87 -8.04 -1.53
C ASP A 168 23.47 -8.12 -0.05
N MET A 169 24.46 -8.01 0.83
CA MET A 169 24.24 -8.08 2.27
C MET A 169 23.50 -6.84 2.78
N ASP A 170 23.65 -5.68 2.14
CA ASP A 170 22.97 -4.46 2.58
C ASP A 170 21.46 -4.53 2.27
N LEU A 171 21.06 -5.15 1.15
CA LEU A 171 19.67 -5.43 0.80
C LEU A 171 19.11 -6.63 1.60
N ASN A 172 19.81 -7.76 1.63
CA ASN A 172 19.31 -9.00 2.24
C ASN A 172 19.37 -9.02 3.78
N ASP A 173 20.32 -8.34 4.43
CA ASP A 173 20.31 -8.21 5.90
C ASP A 173 19.15 -7.31 6.35
N GLN A 174 18.75 -6.31 5.55
CA GLN A 174 17.60 -5.44 5.84
C GLN A 174 16.24 -6.14 5.63
N VAL A 175 16.15 -7.09 4.68
CA VAL A 175 14.99 -7.97 4.55
C VAL A 175 14.81 -8.81 5.82
N ARG A 176 15.89 -9.38 6.36
CA ARG A 176 15.84 -10.18 7.60
C ARG A 176 15.63 -9.33 8.86
N GLU A 177 16.12 -8.09 8.89
CA GLU A 177 15.81 -7.13 9.96
C GLU A 177 14.36 -6.62 9.93
N SER A 178 13.70 -6.64 8.76
CA SER A 178 12.25 -6.34 8.66
C SER A 178 11.33 -7.46 9.16
N GLN A 179 11.85 -8.71 9.24
CA GLN A 179 11.10 -9.92 9.63
C GLN A 179 11.08 -10.16 11.14
N ILE A 180 12.10 -9.69 11.86
CA ILE A 180 12.17 -9.81 13.32
C ILE A 180 12.72 -8.49 13.82
N GLY A 181 11.89 -7.69 14.48
CA GLY A 181 12.37 -6.57 15.29
C GLY A 181 13.41 -7.07 16.29
N SER A 182 14.69 -7.02 15.91
CA SER A 182 15.81 -7.51 16.71
C SER A 182 16.90 -6.45 16.92
N SER A 183 16.80 -5.30 16.25
CA SER A 183 17.46 -4.07 16.70
C SER A 183 16.44 -3.22 17.46
N ASP A 184 16.85 -2.66 18.60
CA ASP A 184 16.00 -1.87 19.52
C ASP A 184 15.38 -0.60 18.87
N ASP A 185 15.60 -0.35 17.56
CA ASP A 185 15.31 0.92 16.88
C ASP A 185 14.49 0.80 15.55
N CYS A 186 13.91 -0.36 15.22
CA CYS A 186 13.07 -0.55 14.00
C CYS A 186 11.57 -0.77 14.30
N LEU A 187 10.69 -0.47 13.33
CA LEU A 187 9.24 -0.71 13.38
C LEU A 187 8.85 -1.92 12.52
N CYS A 188 7.98 -2.79 13.03
CA CYS A 188 7.42 -3.94 12.31
C CYS A 188 5.95 -3.68 11.93
N LEU A 189 5.47 -4.32 10.84
CA LEU A 189 4.06 -4.31 10.43
C LEU A 189 3.45 -5.69 10.67
N GLU A 190 2.30 -5.72 11.32
CA GLU A 190 1.48 -6.92 11.53
C GLU A 190 0.11 -6.69 10.90
N GLU A 191 -0.38 -7.65 10.10
CA GLU A 191 -1.73 -7.57 9.56
C GLU A 191 -2.75 -7.64 10.69
N PHE A 192 -3.49 -6.54 10.89
CA PHE A 192 -4.47 -6.44 11.97
C PHE A 192 -5.88 -6.89 11.56
N ALA A 193 -6.28 -6.66 10.30
CA ALA A 193 -7.60 -6.98 9.77
C ALA A 193 -7.61 -7.05 8.24
N ASN A 194 -8.47 -7.89 7.67
CA ASN A 194 -8.69 -8.04 6.23
C ASN A 194 -10.18 -8.00 5.85
N ASN A 195 -10.45 -8.10 4.53
CA ASN A 195 -11.79 -8.09 3.94
C ASN A 195 -12.63 -6.82 4.26
N LEU A 196 -11.94 -5.71 4.55
CA LEU A 196 -12.55 -4.40 4.77
C LEU A 196 -12.92 -3.74 3.43
N ARG A 197 -13.99 -2.93 3.43
CA ARG A 197 -14.53 -2.24 2.26
C ARG A 197 -14.12 -0.77 2.29
N ASN A 198 -13.03 -0.45 1.60
CA ASN A 198 -12.46 0.91 1.56
C ASN A 198 -12.33 1.52 2.97
N PRO A 199 -11.49 0.95 3.86
CA PRO A 199 -11.29 1.50 5.19
C PRO A 199 -10.63 2.89 5.09
N LEU A 200 -11.21 3.89 5.76
CA LEU A 200 -10.77 5.28 5.68
C LEU A 200 -10.17 5.80 6.99
N ALA A 201 -10.60 5.26 8.13
CA ALA A 201 -10.09 5.69 9.43
C ALA A 201 -10.10 4.55 10.44
N LEU A 202 -9.15 4.64 11.37
CA LEU A 202 -9.06 3.81 12.57
C LEU A 202 -8.98 4.76 13.77
N THR A 203 -9.86 4.60 14.74
CA THR A 203 -9.88 5.46 15.94
C THR A 203 -10.25 4.69 17.20
N PHE A 204 -10.09 5.35 18.34
CA PHE A 204 -10.35 4.81 19.67
C PHE A 204 -11.30 5.73 20.43
N ALA A 205 -12.12 5.13 21.29
CA ALA A 205 -12.94 5.89 22.23
C ALA A 205 -12.16 6.14 23.54
N SER A 206 -12.36 7.31 24.14
CA SER A 206 -11.82 7.66 25.47
C SER A 206 -12.60 7.01 26.61
N ASP A 207 -12.74 5.68 26.59
CA ASP A 207 -13.53 4.89 27.55
C ASP A 207 -12.73 3.75 28.23
N SER A 208 -11.42 3.68 28.01
CA SER A 208 -10.53 2.65 28.55
C SER A 208 -10.86 1.21 28.12
N THR A 209 -11.76 1.00 27.15
CA THR A 209 -12.09 -0.35 26.65
C THR A 209 -11.07 -0.89 25.66
N HIS A 210 -10.23 -0.01 25.11
CA HIS A 210 -9.27 -0.32 24.05
C HIS A 210 -9.90 -0.94 22.79
N ARG A 211 -11.19 -0.69 22.57
CA ARG A 211 -11.88 -1.02 21.32
C ARG A 211 -11.32 -0.15 20.19
N ILE A 212 -11.12 -0.79 19.05
CA ILE A 212 -10.64 -0.19 17.82
C ILE A 212 -11.84 -0.04 16.88
N TYR A 213 -12.12 1.16 16.42
CA TYR A 213 -13.25 1.44 15.52
C TYR A 213 -12.70 1.68 14.13
N VAL A 214 -12.98 0.74 13.22
CA VAL A 214 -12.60 0.84 11.81
C VAL A 214 -13.77 1.39 11.03
N VAL A 215 -13.52 2.48 10.31
CA VAL A 215 -14.51 3.21 9.51
C VAL A 215 -14.37 2.82 8.05
N GLU A 216 -15.45 2.28 7.47
CA GLU A 216 -15.52 1.89 6.08
C GLU A 216 -16.31 2.92 5.28
N GLN A 217 -15.79 3.32 4.11
CA GLN A 217 -16.37 4.36 3.25
C GLN A 217 -17.86 4.12 2.94
N THR A 218 -18.29 2.86 2.93
CA THR A 218 -19.68 2.46 2.66
C THR A 218 -20.69 2.94 3.70
N GLY A 219 -20.26 3.38 4.89
CA GLY A 219 -21.17 3.83 5.96
C GLY A 219 -21.26 2.87 7.14
N VAL A 220 -20.26 2.02 7.32
CA VAL A 220 -20.20 1.02 8.40
C VAL A 220 -19.01 1.30 9.31
N VAL A 221 -19.20 1.12 10.61
CA VAL A 221 -18.13 1.14 11.60
C VAL A 221 -18.12 -0.17 12.35
N THR A 222 -17.00 -0.90 12.27
CA THR A 222 -16.82 -2.21 12.89
C THR A 222 -15.89 -2.09 14.10
N ILE A 223 -16.23 -2.77 15.21
CA ILE A 223 -15.39 -2.83 16.41
C ILE A 223 -14.44 -4.02 16.30
N PHE A 224 -13.15 -3.74 16.40
CA PHE A 224 -12.07 -4.70 16.56
C PHE A 224 -11.47 -4.62 17.97
N PHE A 225 -10.80 -5.70 18.36
CA PHE A 225 -10.01 -5.82 19.58
C PHE A 225 -8.53 -6.02 19.21
N ARG A 226 -7.63 -5.77 20.18
CA ARG A 226 -6.17 -5.84 19.96
C ARG A 226 -5.68 -7.19 19.42
N ASN A 227 -6.40 -8.27 19.67
CA ASN A 227 -6.06 -9.62 19.19
C ASN A 227 -6.58 -9.92 17.76
N GLY A 228 -7.03 -8.92 17.01
CA GLY A 228 -7.58 -9.06 15.65
C GLY A 228 -9.03 -9.56 15.59
N SER A 229 -9.63 -9.98 16.71
CA SER A 229 -11.05 -10.35 16.74
C SER A 229 -11.96 -9.12 16.62
N TYR A 230 -13.17 -9.31 16.12
CA TYR A 230 -14.13 -8.22 15.89
C TYR A 230 -15.57 -8.61 16.26
N LEU A 231 -16.43 -7.60 16.44
CA LEU A 231 -17.86 -7.79 16.63
C LEU A 231 -18.56 -7.90 15.27
N HIS A 232 -19.35 -8.96 15.08
CA HIS A 232 -20.08 -9.18 13.83
C HIS A 232 -21.16 -8.12 13.59
N ASP A 233 -21.86 -7.71 14.65
CA ASP A 233 -22.77 -6.57 14.59
C ASP A 233 -21.95 -5.27 14.56
N PRO A 234 -22.18 -4.37 13.59
CA PRO A 234 -21.42 -3.14 13.51
C PRO A 234 -21.78 -2.19 14.66
N PHE A 235 -20.81 -1.37 15.04
CA PHE A 235 -21.03 -0.28 15.98
C PHE A 235 -21.96 0.77 15.40
N LEU A 236 -21.77 1.14 14.13
CA LEU A 236 -22.64 2.07 13.40
C LEU A 236 -22.90 1.52 12.01
N ASP A 237 -24.16 1.53 11.60
CA ASP A 237 -24.57 1.28 10.23
C ASP A 237 -25.51 2.41 9.79
N ILE A 238 -25.01 3.24 8.87
CA ILE A 238 -25.74 4.36 8.28
C ILE A 238 -25.66 4.32 6.75
N GLN A 239 -25.49 3.13 6.17
CA GLN A 239 -25.39 2.94 4.71
C GLN A 239 -26.56 3.59 3.97
N ASP A 240 -27.77 3.55 4.54
CA ASP A 240 -28.97 4.17 3.96
C ASP A 240 -28.94 5.71 3.94
N LEU A 241 -28.10 6.34 4.78
CA LEU A 241 -27.94 7.79 4.83
C LEU A 241 -26.74 8.27 4.00
N VAL A 242 -25.77 7.38 3.77
CA VAL A 242 -24.51 7.70 3.12
C VAL A 242 -24.67 7.61 1.61
N TYR A 243 -24.33 8.71 0.92
CA TYR A 243 -24.17 8.69 -0.51
C TYR A 243 -22.73 8.30 -0.84
N VAL A 244 -22.54 7.12 -1.43
CA VAL A 244 -21.23 6.56 -1.82
C VAL A 244 -21.28 6.11 -3.29
N SER A 245 -20.12 6.07 -3.94
CA SER A 245 -19.95 5.70 -5.34
C SER A 245 -18.86 4.65 -5.46
N SER A 246 -19.04 3.66 -6.33
CA SER A 246 -18.04 2.63 -6.61
C SER A 246 -16.98 3.07 -7.64
N ARG A 247 -17.03 4.34 -8.08
CA ARG A 247 -16.09 4.87 -9.06
C ARG A 247 -14.74 5.14 -8.41
N THR A 248 -13.67 4.68 -9.04
CA THR A 248 -12.30 4.98 -8.59
C THR A 248 -12.05 6.48 -8.49
N GLY A 249 -11.46 6.91 -7.38
CA GLY A 249 -11.16 8.32 -7.09
C GLY A 249 -12.37 9.15 -6.63
N ASP A 250 -13.51 8.51 -6.36
CA ASP A 250 -14.66 9.15 -5.73
C ASP A 250 -14.47 9.13 -4.21
N GLU A 251 -14.47 10.31 -3.61
CA GLU A 251 -14.19 10.51 -2.18
C GLU A 251 -15.47 10.50 -1.33
N ARG A 252 -16.65 10.35 -1.94
CA ARG A 252 -17.93 10.33 -1.21
C ARG A 252 -18.08 9.04 -0.39
N GLY A 253 -18.63 9.16 0.81
CA GLY A 253 -18.87 8.06 1.75
C GLY A 253 -18.97 8.54 3.20
N LEU A 254 -18.77 7.61 4.13
CA LEU A 254 -18.48 7.92 5.53
C LEU A 254 -16.98 8.16 5.70
N LEU A 255 -16.59 9.39 5.98
CA LEU A 255 -15.20 9.88 5.82
C LEU A 255 -14.47 10.07 7.14
N GLY A 256 -15.20 10.22 8.25
CA GLY A 256 -14.58 10.46 9.54
C GLY A 256 -15.45 10.09 10.72
N LEU A 257 -14.79 9.74 11.81
CA LEU A 257 -15.37 9.42 13.11
C LEU A 257 -14.49 10.01 14.21
N ALA A 258 -15.10 10.72 15.15
CA ALA A 258 -14.44 11.17 16.38
C ALA A 258 -15.33 10.91 17.59
N PHE A 259 -14.73 10.47 18.70
CA PHE A 259 -15.42 10.35 19.97
C PHE A 259 -15.24 11.64 20.78
N HIS A 260 -16.27 12.04 21.52
CA HIS A 260 -16.13 13.13 22.48
C HIS A 260 -15.05 12.77 23.51
N PRO A 261 -14.22 13.71 24.00
CA PRO A 261 -13.23 13.43 25.05
C PRO A 261 -13.81 12.87 26.37
N ASN A 262 -15.13 12.92 26.55
CA ASN A 262 -15.86 12.46 27.72
C ASN A 262 -16.88 11.36 27.34
N TYR A 263 -16.56 10.58 26.30
CA TYR A 263 -17.43 9.55 25.75
C TYR A 263 -17.89 8.53 26.79
N ALA A 264 -17.03 8.19 27.76
CA ALA A 264 -17.37 7.27 28.85
C ALA A 264 -18.60 7.72 29.66
N GLU A 265 -18.79 9.04 29.82
CA GLU A 265 -19.88 9.63 30.59
C GLU A 265 -21.06 10.00 29.67
N ASN A 266 -20.77 10.65 28.53
CA ASN A 266 -21.80 11.28 27.70
C ASN A 266 -22.22 10.47 26.47
N ARG A 267 -21.48 9.41 26.11
CA ARG A 267 -21.73 8.53 24.95
C ARG A 267 -21.74 9.22 23.59
N LYS A 268 -21.21 10.45 23.49
CA LYS A 268 -21.26 11.26 22.26
C LYS A 268 -20.13 10.96 21.29
N LEU A 269 -20.50 10.81 20.02
CA LEU A 269 -19.59 10.66 18.90
C LEU A 269 -20.02 11.57 17.74
N TYR A 270 -19.11 11.77 16.79
CA TYR A 270 -19.28 12.68 15.67
C TYR A 270 -18.87 11.98 14.39
N VAL A 271 -19.68 12.12 13.35
CA VAL A 271 -19.44 11.52 12.03
C VAL A 271 -19.40 12.59 10.96
N HIS A 272 -18.53 12.41 9.98
CA HIS A 272 -18.44 13.21 8.76
C HIS A 272 -18.78 12.29 7.59
N TYR A 273 -19.85 12.58 6.86
CA TYR A 273 -20.24 11.77 5.72
C TYR A 273 -20.93 12.58 4.63
N THR A 274 -20.93 12.04 3.42
CA THR A 274 -21.68 12.62 2.30
C THR A 274 -23.07 12.02 2.22
N THR A 275 -24.07 12.84 1.90
CA THR A 275 -25.47 12.43 1.77
C THR A 275 -26.14 13.13 0.59
N SER A 276 -27.32 12.66 0.19
CA SER A 276 -28.12 13.32 -0.84
C SER A 276 -29.56 13.53 -0.38
N TYR A 277 -30.07 14.73 -0.60
CA TYR A 277 -31.47 15.06 -0.38
C TYR A 277 -32.01 15.79 -1.61
N GLU A 278 -33.14 15.31 -2.15
CA GLU A 278 -33.80 15.88 -3.34
C GLU A 278 -32.87 16.06 -4.56
N GLY A 279 -31.84 15.21 -4.68
CA GLY A 279 -30.87 15.25 -5.78
C GLY A 279 -29.68 16.19 -5.55
N THR A 280 -29.68 16.94 -4.45
CA THR A 280 -28.53 17.77 -4.03
C THR A 280 -27.60 16.96 -3.15
N LEU A 281 -26.30 17.10 -3.34
CA LEU A 281 -25.26 16.44 -2.56
C LEU A 281 -24.73 17.34 -1.46
N TYR A 282 -24.57 16.78 -0.28
CA TYR A 282 -24.07 17.48 0.90
C TYR A 282 -22.95 16.69 1.55
N VAL A 283 -21.99 17.42 2.12
CA VAL A 283 -21.21 16.94 3.26
C VAL A 283 -21.96 17.30 4.54
N ARG A 284 -22.04 16.35 5.47
CA ARG A 284 -22.72 16.52 6.76
C ARG A 284 -21.79 16.10 7.89
N ILE A 285 -21.76 16.92 8.94
CA ILE A 285 -21.14 16.61 10.22
C ILE A 285 -22.25 16.54 11.26
N SER A 286 -22.35 15.39 11.92
CA SER A 286 -23.42 15.10 12.87
C SER A 286 -22.87 14.57 14.19
N GLU A 287 -23.54 14.94 15.28
CA GLU A 287 -23.39 14.31 16.60
C GLU A 287 -24.37 13.12 16.71
N LEU A 288 -23.92 12.02 17.29
CA LEU A 288 -24.71 10.84 17.63
C LEU A 288 -24.39 10.42 19.07
N GLU A 289 -25.23 9.56 19.64
CA GLU A 289 -25.01 8.92 20.93
C GLU A 289 -24.99 7.38 20.80
N SER A 290 -24.18 6.70 21.62
CA SER A 290 -24.32 5.26 21.81
C SER A 290 -25.50 4.88 22.70
N PHE A 291 -26.00 3.66 22.53
CA PHE A 291 -27.13 3.16 23.30
C PHE A 291 -26.81 3.19 24.81
N PRO A 292 -27.72 3.67 25.67
CA PRO A 292 -27.48 3.74 27.12
C PRO A 292 -27.12 2.40 27.78
N ASN A 293 -27.63 1.29 27.23
CA ASN A 293 -27.43 -0.06 27.76
C ASN A 293 -26.55 -0.94 26.88
N ASP A 294 -26.00 -0.40 25.78
CA ASP A 294 -25.13 -1.14 24.86
C ASP A 294 -24.15 -0.17 24.20
N THR A 295 -22.98 -0.01 24.82
CA THR A 295 -21.94 0.88 24.31
C THR A 295 -21.22 0.31 23.08
N ASN A 296 -21.51 -0.93 22.65
CA ASN A 296 -21.01 -1.50 21.40
C ASN A 296 -21.85 -1.08 20.19
N ARG A 297 -22.88 -0.24 20.39
CA ARG A 297 -23.74 0.23 19.30
C ARG A 297 -24.03 1.72 19.43
N ALA A 298 -23.92 2.44 18.32
CA ALA A 298 -24.38 3.81 18.12
C ALA A 298 -25.85 3.81 17.69
N ASP A 299 -26.62 4.78 18.17
CA ASP A 299 -28.02 4.96 17.77
C ASP A 299 -28.14 6.08 16.73
N ALA A 300 -28.24 5.71 15.46
CA ALA A 300 -28.39 6.65 14.35
C ALA A 300 -29.61 7.59 14.51
N ARG A 301 -30.62 7.21 15.30
CA ARG A 301 -31.83 8.03 15.53
C ARG A 301 -31.58 9.22 16.45
N THR A 302 -30.43 9.24 17.14
CA THR A 302 -30.01 10.35 18.00
C THR A 302 -29.33 11.47 17.23
N GLU A 303 -29.26 11.37 15.89
CA GLU A 303 -28.60 12.33 15.03
C GLU A 303 -28.99 13.78 15.31
N ARG A 304 -27.97 14.57 15.65
CA ARG A 304 -28.03 16.02 15.70
C ARG A 304 -27.04 16.59 14.70
N VAL A 305 -27.56 17.03 13.56
CA VAL A 305 -26.76 17.69 12.51
C VAL A 305 -26.15 18.98 13.06
N LEU A 306 -24.83 19.12 12.93
CA LEU A 306 -24.09 20.30 13.37
C LEU A 306 -23.81 21.23 12.20
N ILE A 307 -23.33 20.64 11.10
CA ILE A 307 -22.94 21.35 9.89
C ILE A 307 -23.46 20.55 8.70
N GLN A 308 -23.99 21.26 7.72
CA GLN A 308 -24.34 20.71 6.43
C GLN A 308 -23.93 21.70 5.35
N VAL A 309 -23.10 21.24 4.41
CA VAL A 309 -22.53 22.07 3.33
C VAL A 309 -22.82 21.40 2.01
N GLU A 310 -23.37 22.15 1.05
CA GLU A 310 -23.58 21.66 -0.30
C GLU A 310 -22.23 21.42 -1.00
N GLN A 311 -21.99 20.20 -1.46
CA GLN A 311 -20.79 19.81 -2.19
C GLN A 311 -21.18 18.94 -3.39
N PRO A 312 -21.33 19.53 -4.59
CA PRO A 312 -21.85 18.83 -5.76
C PRO A 312 -20.81 17.95 -6.48
N ALA A 313 -19.51 18.09 -6.20
CA ALA A 313 -18.49 17.18 -6.73
C ALA A 313 -18.25 15.98 -5.81
N GLY A 314 -17.76 14.88 -6.40
CA GLY A 314 -17.41 13.67 -5.67
C GLY A 314 -15.95 13.63 -5.19
N ASN A 315 -15.27 14.76 -5.10
CA ASN A 315 -13.88 14.85 -4.69
C ASN A 315 -13.63 16.16 -3.92
N HIS A 316 -12.48 16.23 -3.26
CA HIS A 316 -12.12 17.25 -2.27
C HIS A 316 -13.19 17.44 -1.20
N ASN A 317 -13.66 16.35 -0.60
CA ASN A 317 -14.71 16.41 0.42
C ASN A 317 -14.15 16.67 1.83
N GLY A 318 -12.85 16.44 2.05
CA GLY A 318 -12.26 16.46 3.39
C GLY A 318 -12.60 15.16 4.14
N GLY A 319 -12.85 15.23 5.45
CA GLY A 319 -13.36 14.05 6.17
C GLY A 319 -12.89 13.94 7.62
N SER A 320 -11.67 14.37 7.91
CA SER A 320 -11.08 14.22 9.25
C SER A 320 -11.82 15.03 10.30
N LEU A 321 -12.05 14.37 11.44
CA LEU A 321 -12.62 14.91 12.67
C LEU A 321 -11.69 14.55 13.84
N PHE A 322 -11.35 15.52 14.68
CA PHE A 322 -10.65 15.24 15.94
C PHE A 322 -10.89 16.35 16.96
N PHE A 323 -10.76 16.02 18.24
CA PHE A 323 -10.79 17.01 19.31
C PHE A 323 -9.38 17.44 19.65
N ASP A 324 -9.17 18.74 19.86
CA ASP A 324 -7.94 19.25 20.44
C ASP A 324 -7.90 19.11 21.97
N LEU A 325 -6.80 19.54 22.58
CA LEU A 325 -6.59 19.48 24.03
C LEU A 325 -7.49 20.45 24.82
N GLU A 326 -8.13 21.40 24.15
CA GLU A 326 -9.01 22.41 24.74
C GLU A 326 -10.49 21.99 24.65
N GLY A 327 -10.78 20.91 23.93
CA GLY A 327 -12.10 20.32 23.78
C GLY A 327 -12.90 20.87 22.59
N TYR A 328 -12.24 21.56 21.65
CA TYR A 328 -12.88 21.97 20.41
C TYR A 328 -12.86 20.83 19.38
N LEU A 329 -13.98 20.66 18.67
CA LEU A 329 -14.05 19.76 17.53
C LEU A 329 -13.45 20.45 16.30
N LEU A 330 -12.32 19.94 15.82
CA LEU A 330 -11.66 20.37 14.60
C LEU A 330 -12.19 19.54 13.43
N ILE A 331 -12.62 20.25 12.37
CA ILE A 331 -13.29 19.67 11.21
C ILE A 331 -12.51 20.05 9.97
N SER A 332 -12.03 19.06 9.23
CA SER A 332 -11.48 19.28 7.89
C SER A 332 -12.60 19.23 6.85
N LEU A 333 -12.79 20.34 6.16
CA LEU A 333 -13.73 20.50 5.05
C LEU A 333 -12.93 20.83 3.80
N GLY A 334 -13.09 20.03 2.76
CA GLY A 334 -12.48 20.34 1.47
C GLY A 334 -13.24 21.43 0.73
N ASP A 335 -12.66 21.91 -0.37
CA ASP A 335 -13.28 22.93 -1.21
C ASP A 335 -14.53 22.41 -1.94
N GLY A 336 -14.76 21.09 -2.04
CA GLY A 336 -15.90 20.52 -2.74
C GLY A 336 -15.68 20.30 -4.24
N GLY A 337 -14.43 20.41 -4.70
CA GLY A 337 -13.86 19.71 -5.86
C GLY A 337 -14.33 20.14 -7.25
N ARG A 338 -13.77 19.47 -8.27
CA ARG A 338 -13.85 19.78 -9.71
C ARG A 338 -12.97 20.96 -10.14
N ALA A 339 -12.27 20.78 -11.26
CA ALA A 339 -11.37 21.78 -11.81
C ALA A 339 -12.09 23.08 -12.21
N GLY A 340 -11.49 24.22 -11.84
CA GLY A 340 -11.97 25.56 -12.20
C GLY A 340 -13.13 26.07 -11.35
N ASP A 341 -13.36 25.47 -10.18
CA ASP A 341 -14.35 25.86 -9.16
C ASP A 341 -15.71 26.30 -9.72
N PRO A 342 -16.39 25.42 -10.48
CA PRO A 342 -17.54 25.83 -11.29
C PRO A 342 -18.82 26.07 -10.47
N PHE A 343 -18.82 25.79 -9.17
CA PHE A 343 -20.03 25.82 -8.35
C PHE A 343 -20.10 27.11 -7.53
N GLY A 344 -20.99 28.04 -7.92
CA GLY A 344 -21.29 29.27 -7.16
C GLY A 344 -20.52 30.51 -7.61
N GLU A 345 -20.70 31.63 -6.88
CA GLU A 345 -20.11 32.93 -7.19
C GLU A 345 -18.63 33.04 -6.74
N PHE A 346 -18.25 32.30 -5.69
CA PHE A 346 -16.92 32.35 -5.05
C PHE A 346 -16.16 31.01 -5.13
N GLY A 347 -16.59 30.09 -6.01
CA GLY A 347 -16.05 28.75 -6.12
C GLY A 347 -16.72 27.73 -5.18
N ASN A 348 -16.22 26.50 -5.21
CA ASN A 348 -16.84 25.35 -4.57
C ASN A 348 -16.91 25.49 -3.03
N GLY A 349 -17.97 24.93 -2.42
CA GLY A 349 -18.11 24.47 -1.02
C GLY A 349 -17.91 25.45 0.16
N LEU A 350 -16.90 26.32 0.11
CA LEU A 350 -16.45 27.15 1.23
C LEU A 350 -17.10 28.53 1.22
N ASN A 351 -18.43 28.57 1.31
CA ASN A 351 -19.14 29.81 1.57
C ASN A 351 -19.33 29.99 3.09
N LEU A 352 -18.60 30.94 3.68
CA LEU A 352 -18.62 31.19 5.12
C LEU A 352 -20.02 31.54 5.68
N LYS A 353 -20.96 31.96 4.82
CA LYS A 353 -22.36 32.18 5.23
C LYS A 353 -23.07 30.91 5.70
N PHE A 354 -22.56 29.72 5.40
CA PHE A 354 -23.10 28.47 5.94
C PHE A 354 -22.79 28.27 7.43
N PHE A 355 -21.85 29.04 8.00
CA PHE A 355 -21.39 28.91 9.39
C PHE A 355 -21.78 30.11 10.28
N ALA A 356 -22.45 31.13 9.71
CA ALA A 356 -22.91 32.32 10.42
C ALA A 356 -24.42 32.24 10.68
#